data_AF-A0A4P6X4Y1-F1
#
_entry.id   AF-A0A4P6X4Y1-F1
#
_cell.length_a   1.000
_cell.length_b   1.000
_cell.length_c   1.000
_cell.angle_alpha   90.00
_cell.angle_beta   90.00
_cell.angle_gamma   90.00
#
_symmetry.space_group_name_H-M   'P 1'
#
loop_
_entity.id
_entity.type
_entity.pdbx_description
1 polymer ?
#
loop_
_entity_poly.entity_id
_entity_poly.type
_entity_poly.pdbx_seq_one_letter_code
_entity_poly.pdbx_strand_id
1 'polypeptide(L)'
;MLKQTARVAGSLAVAIALASCGGGGDIAGDSTEFSVSPSEWKVSTVAVGKNNCTGLNGSGPYVFTIIGGQAPFRIVNAVPDALTVDKTEATGKDPKFNVWLRGRCGDPFIITVLDYHSRTTVVEITVESEEPEDTETPTTE
;
A
#
# COMPACT_ATOMS: atom_id res chain seq x y z
N MET A 1 -27.82 -68.82 37.84
CA MET A 1 -29.05 -68.19 37.30
C MET A 1 -28.68 -66.87 36.66
N LEU A 2 -28.74 -66.81 35.33
CA LEU A 2 -28.51 -65.61 34.52
C LEU A 2 -29.75 -64.72 34.56
N LYS A 3 -29.58 -63.40 34.67
CA LYS A 3 -30.46 -62.43 34.02
C LYS A 3 -29.62 -61.29 33.44
N GLN A 4 -29.54 -61.31 32.11
CA GLN A 4 -29.10 -60.19 31.28
C GLN A 4 -30.10 -59.04 31.40
N THR A 5 -29.58 -57.81 31.47
CA THR A 5 -30.22 -56.65 30.84
C THR A 5 -29.12 -55.78 30.23
N ALA A 6 -28.94 -55.94 28.93
CA ALA A 6 -28.35 -54.95 28.04
C ALA A 6 -29.40 -53.82 27.84
N ARG A 7 -29.08 -52.54 27.57
CA ARG A 7 -28.46 -52.03 26.35
C ARG A 7 -28.39 -50.48 26.44
N VAL A 8 -27.31 -49.91 25.86
CA VAL A 8 -27.28 -48.71 24.98
C VAL A 8 -27.43 -47.33 25.65
N ALA A 9 -26.65 -46.27 25.42
CA ALA A 9 -25.63 -45.87 24.43
C ALA A 9 -24.65 -44.89 25.15
N GLY A 10 -23.37 -44.71 24.86
CA GLY A 10 -22.58 -45.03 23.67
C GLY A 10 -22.49 -43.84 22.70
N SER A 11 -21.52 -42.93 22.89
CA SER A 11 -20.92 -42.04 21.86
C SER A 11 -19.75 -41.25 22.49
N LEU A 12 -18.55 -41.83 22.57
CA LEU A 12 -17.38 -41.52 21.71
C LEU A 12 -17.08 -40.02 21.52
N ALA A 13 -16.20 -39.47 22.36
CA ALA A 13 -15.45 -38.26 22.06
C ALA A 13 -14.12 -38.67 21.40
N VAL A 14 -14.01 -38.45 20.09
CA VAL A 14 -12.78 -38.67 19.31
C VAL A 14 -11.91 -37.42 19.42
N ALA A 15 -10.87 -37.46 20.24
CA ALA A 15 -9.83 -36.45 20.28
C ALA A 15 -8.80 -36.75 19.18
N ILE A 16 -8.91 -36.06 18.04
CA ILE A 16 -7.92 -36.10 16.97
C ILE A 16 -6.75 -35.18 17.38
N ALA A 17 -5.79 -35.74 18.10
CA ALA A 17 -4.47 -35.13 18.28
C ALA A 17 -3.58 -35.53 17.09
N LEU A 18 -3.72 -34.82 15.98
CA LEU A 18 -2.82 -34.93 14.84
C LEU A 18 -2.49 -33.52 14.33
N ALA A 19 -1.33 -33.02 14.73
CA ALA A 19 -0.29 -32.54 13.81
C ALA A 19 0.71 -31.69 14.60
N SER A 20 1.84 -32.31 14.91
CA SER A 20 3.13 -31.64 14.96
C SER A 20 3.31 -30.76 13.71
N CYS A 21 3.23 -29.44 13.86
CA CYS A 21 3.84 -28.53 12.89
C CYS A 21 5.30 -28.36 13.28
N GLY A 22 6.10 -29.38 12.98
CA GLY A 22 7.54 -29.24 12.82
C GLY A 22 7.78 -28.67 11.43
N GLY A 23 8.26 -27.45 11.36
CA GLY A 23 8.69 -26.77 10.13
C GLY A 23 10.06 -26.14 10.35
N GLY A 24 11.07 -26.97 10.58
CA GLY A 24 12.47 -26.59 10.37
C GLY A 24 12.77 -26.72 8.88
N GLY A 25 13.09 -25.61 8.23
CA GLY A 25 13.53 -25.54 6.85
C GLY A 25 14.22 -24.20 6.64
N ASP A 26 15.45 -24.25 6.16
CA ASP A 26 16.39 -23.14 6.08
C ASP A 26 15.81 -21.96 5.30
N ILE A 27 15.32 -20.92 5.98
CA ILE A 27 15.30 -19.59 5.36
C ILE A 27 16.70 -19.03 5.55
N ALA A 28 17.60 -19.53 4.72
CA ALA A 28 18.90 -18.92 4.51
C ALA A 28 18.68 -17.46 4.07
N GLY A 29 18.91 -16.53 5.00
CA GLY A 29 19.26 -15.16 4.71
C GLY A 29 18.13 -14.26 4.19
N ASP A 30 17.51 -13.54 5.12
CA ASP A 30 17.12 -12.14 4.91
C ASP A 30 15.99 -11.89 3.90
N SER A 31 14.79 -12.44 4.14
CA SER A 31 13.58 -11.75 3.69
C SER A 31 13.39 -10.50 4.55
N THR A 32 14.21 -9.47 4.32
CA THR A 32 13.81 -8.11 4.67
C THR A 32 12.45 -7.89 4.03
N GLU A 33 11.47 -7.52 4.85
CA GLU A 33 10.11 -7.22 4.42
C GLU A 33 10.17 -6.24 3.24
N PHE A 34 9.67 -6.67 2.07
CA PHE A 34 9.68 -5.84 0.87
C PHE A 34 8.66 -4.71 1.04
N SER A 35 9.16 -3.49 1.17
CA SER A 35 8.35 -2.32 1.50
C SER A 35 8.93 -1.05 0.87
N VAL A 36 8.18 0.04 0.93
CA VAL A 36 8.66 1.38 0.59
C VAL A 36 8.46 2.29 1.78
N SER A 37 9.48 3.07 2.11
CA SER A 37 9.44 4.05 3.19
C SER A 37 9.69 5.47 2.68
N PRO A 38 8.82 6.42 3.04
CA PRO A 38 7.53 6.23 3.70
C PRO A 38 6.54 5.50 2.76
N SER A 39 5.49 4.87 3.31
CA SER A 39 4.46 4.19 2.49
C SER A 39 3.34 5.13 2.04
N GLU A 40 3.24 6.32 2.65
CA GLU A 40 2.24 7.33 2.33
C GLU A 40 2.85 8.73 2.21
N TRP A 41 2.24 9.58 1.38
CA TRP A 41 2.49 11.02 1.33
C TRP A 41 1.17 11.78 1.27
N LYS A 42 0.86 12.52 2.34
CA LYS A 42 -0.35 13.35 2.44
C LYS A 42 -0.02 14.81 2.16
N VAL A 43 -0.81 15.45 1.32
CA VAL A 43 -0.67 16.85 0.93
C VAL A 43 -2.00 17.55 0.98
N SER A 44 -2.10 18.61 1.77
CA SER A 44 -3.29 19.47 1.83
C SER A 44 -3.14 20.65 0.86
N THR A 45 -4.23 21.02 0.19
CA THR A 45 -4.26 22.08 -0.84
C THR A 45 -5.67 22.68 -0.96
N VAL A 46 -5.81 23.71 -1.79
CA VAL A 46 -7.10 24.32 -2.12
C VAL A 46 -7.51 23.91 -3.53
N ALA A 47 -8.71 23.34 -3.67
CA ALA A 47 -9.29 23.03 -4.97
C ALA A 47 -9.65 24.30 -5.74
N VAL A 48 -9.30 24.34 -7.03
CA VAL A 48 -9.74 25.38 -7.97
C VAL A 48 -10.49 24.70 -9.11
N GLY A 49 -11.81 24.64 -8.97
CA GLY A 49 -12.68 23.91 -9.88
C GLY A 49 -12.66 22.40 -9.65
N LYS A 50 -13.21 21.64 -10.61
CA LYS A 50 -13.68 20.27 -10.37
C LYS A 50 -12.58 19.22 -10.17
N ASN A 51 -11.32 19.47 -10.55
CA ASN A 51 -10.22 18.48 -10.52
C ASN A 51 -8.80 19.09 -10.42
N ASN A 52 -8.67 20.40 -10.26
CA ASN A 52 -7.36 21.07 -10.22
C ASN A 52 -7.11 21.59 -8.82
N CYS A 53 -5.91 21.38 -8.32
CA CYS A 53 -5.47 21.77 -7.00
C CYS A 53 -4.33 22.79 -7.14
N THR A 54 -4.52 23.97 -6.56
CA THR A 54 -3.56 25.07 -6.72
C THR A 54 -2.30 24.83 -5.89
N GLY A 55 -1.15 25.22 -6.43
CA GLY A 55 0.13 25.09 -5.73
C GLY A 55 0.74 23.68 -5.74
N LEU A 56 0.08 22.71 -6.37
CA LEU A 56 0.63 21.35 -6.48
C LEU A 56 1.48 21.10 -7.72
N ASN A 57 1.39 21.95 -8.76
CA ASN A 57 2.18 21.74 -9.96
C ASN A 57 3.67 21.98 -9.69
N GLY A 58 4.47 20.91 -9.77
CA GLY A 58 5.88 20.93 -9.41
C GLY A 58 6.15 20.76 -7.91
N SER A 59 5.11 20.47 -7.09
CA SER A 59 5.32 20.12 -5.68
C SER A 59 6.10 18.81 -5.58
N GLY A 60 7.24 18.84 -4.88
CA GLY A 60 8.21 17.75 -4.80
C GLY A 60 9.68 18.26 -4.95
N PRO A 61 10.67 17.36 -5.05
CA PRO A 61 10.50 15.91 -5.00
C PRO A 61 10.20 15.42 -3.59
N TYR A 62 9.26 14.49 -3.49
CA TYR A 62 9.16 13.63 -2.32
C TYR A 62 9.93 12.34 -2.58
N VAL A 63 10.76 11.93 -1.62
CA VAL A 63 11.73 10.85 -1.79
C VAL A 63 11.21 9.58 -1.13
N PHE A 64 11.11 8.51 -1.92
CA PHE A 64 10.75 7.18 -1.44
C PHE A 64 11.96 6.26 -1.49
N THR A 65 12.12 5.42 -0.47
CA THR A 65 13.19 4.42 -0.37
C THR A 65 12.58 3.03 -0.41
N ILE A 66 13.03 2.20 -1.35
CA ILE A 66 12.66 0.78 -1.42
C ILE A 66 13.49 0.03 -0.40
N ILE A 67 12.86 -0.73 0.50
CA ILE A 67 13.51 -1.50 1.56
C ILE A 67 13.24 -2.98 1.32
N GLY A 68 14.30 -3.79 1.34
CA GLY A 68 14.22 -5.21 1.07
C GLY A 68 13.83 -5.55 -0.37
N GLY A 69 13.32 -6.76 -0.59
CA GLY A 69 13.05 -7.27 -1.94
C GLY A 69 14.31 -7.63 -2.72
N GLN A 70 14.15 -8.00 -4.00
CA GLN A 70 15.27 -8.32 -4.88
C GLN A 70 15.29 -7.41 -6.12
N ALA A 71 16.40 -6.69 -6.30
CA ALA A 71 16.63 -5.89 -7.51
C ALA A 71 16.78 -6.79 -8.76
N PRO A 72 16.50 -6.27 -9.97
CA PRO A 72 16.01 -4.92 -10.28
C PRO A 72 14.57 -4.69 -9.83
N PHE A 73 14.28 -3.45 -9.42
CA PHE A 73 12.94 -3.00 -9.08
C PHE A 73 12.31 -2.27 -10.26
N ARG A 74 11.00 -2.43 -10.44
CA ARG A 74 10.20 -1.69 -11.42
C ARG A 74 9.22 -0.78 -10.69
N ILE A 75 9.19 0.49 -11.08
CA ILE A 75 8.33 1.52 -10.48
C ILE A 75 7.27 1.89 -11.52
N VAL A 76 6.01 1.67 -11.19
CA VAL A 76 4.85 1.85 -12.07
C VAL A 76 3.98 2.96 -11.53
N ASN A 77 3.85 4.03 -12.31
CA ASN A 77 2.94 5.14 -12.04
C ASN A 77 1.66 4.97 -12.88
N ALA A 78 0.53 4.67 -12.22
CA ALA A 78 -0.75 4.48 -12.88
C ALA A 78 -1.44 5.79 -13.31
N VAL A 79 -0.95 6.94 -12.83
CA VAL A 79 -1.57 8.27 -13.00
C VAL A 79 -0.54 9.33 -13.47
N PRO A 80 0.07 9.16 -14.66
CA PRO A 80 1.12 10.07 -15.16
C PRO A 80 0.64 11.49 -15.48
N ASP A 81 -0.67 11.72 -15.51
CA ASP A 81 -1.28 13.05 -15.63
C ASP A 81 -1.30 13.81 -14.29
N ALA A 82 -1.26 13.10 -13.16
CA ALA A 82 -1.23 13.66 -11.81
C ALA A 82 0.16 13.61 -11.14
N LEU A 83 0.97 12.60 -11.47
CA LEU A 83 2.28 12.35 -10.86
C LEU A 83 3.39 12.23 -11.90
N THR A 84 4.58 12.71 -11.56
CA THR A 84 5.83 12.43 -12.28
C THR A 84 6.75 11.63 -11.37
N VAL A 85 7.40 10.59 -11.91
CA VAL A 85 8.45 9.82 -11.22
C VAL A 85 9.76 10.01 -11.98
N ASP A 86 10.90 10.16 -11.28
CA ASP A 86 12.21 10.37 -11.93
C ASP A 86 12.74 9.15 -12.69
N LYS A 87 12.35 7.95 -12.26
CA LYS A 87 12.78 6.69 -12.86
C LYS A 87 11.70 5.61 -12.74
N THR A 88 11.72 4.69 -13.69
CA THR A 88 10.83 3.52 -13.72
C THR A 88 11.53 2.23 -13.30
N GLU A 89 12.84 2.28 -13.08
CA GLU A 89 13.65 1.15 -12.64
C GLU A 89 14.70 1.60 -11.62
N ALA A 90 15.02 0.72 -10.68
CA ALA A 90 16.07 0.97 -9.71
C ALA A 90 16.82 -0.31 -9.32
N THR A 91 18.09 -0.18 -8.96
CA THR A 91 18.96 -1.28 -8.57
C THR A 91 19.83 -0.89 -7.38
N GLY A 92 20.52 -1.87 -6.80
CA GLY A 92 21.39 -1.66 -5.63
C GLY A 92 20.66 -1.86 -4.31
N LYS A 93 21.38 -1.56 -3.22
CA LYS A 93 20.85 -1.64 -1.85
C LYS A 93 20.05 -0.38 -1.53
N ASP A 94 18.84 -0.57 -1.01
CA ASP A 94 17.91 0.49 -0.58
C ASP A 94 17.74 1.65 -1.59
N PRO A 95 17.40 1.36 -2.86
CA PRO A 95 17.35 2.39 -3.88
C PRO A 95 16.22 3.40 -3.63
N LYS A 96 16.44 4.61 -4.13
CA LYS A 96 15.51 5.74 -3.98
C LYS A 96 14.93 6.20 -5.30
N PHE A 97 13.69 6.67 -5.28
CA PHE A 97 13.02 7.34 -6.38
C PHE A 97 12.29 8.60 -5.89
N ASN A 98 12.09 9.54 -6.81
CA ASN A 98 11.52 10.85 -6.53
C ASN A 98 10.16 10.98 -7.22
N VAL A 99 9.21 11.62 -6.54
CA VAL A 99 7.86 11.87 -7.07
C VAL A 99 7.52 13.36 -6.98
N TRP A 100 6.87 13.88 -8.02
CA TRP A 100 6.31 15.23 -8.07
C TRP A 100 4.83 15.20 -8.42
N LEU A 101 4.06 16.12 -7.83
CA LEU A 101 2.66 16.36 -8.19
C LEU A 101 2.56 17.30 -9.40
N ARG A 102 1.48 17.15 -10.17
CA ARG A 102 1.21 17.91 -11.42
C ARG A 102 -0.05 18.78 -11.36
N GLY A 103 -0.53 19.15 -10.18
CA GLY A 103 -1.67 20.06 -10.05
C GLY A 103 -3.06 19.41 -10.09
N ARG A 104 -3.16 18.08 -10.16
CA ARG A 104 -4.43 17.35 -10.11
C ARG A 104 -4.83 17.07 -8.66
N CYS A 105 -6.10 17.31 -8.35
CA CYS A 105 -6.70 16.76 -7.14
C CYS A 105 -7.02 15.28 -7.37
N GLY A 106 -6.95 14.47 -6.32
CA GLY A 106 -7.29 13.06 -6.37
C GLY A 106 -6.78 12.33 -5.14
N ASP A 107 -7.51 11.31 -4.73
CA ASP A 107 -7.20 10.56 -3.52
C ASP A 107 -7.70 9.10 -3.62
N PRO A 108 -6.84 8.08 -3.41
CA PRO A 108 -5.38 8.13 -3.42
C PRO A 108 -4.81 7.95 -4.84
N PHE A 109 -3.70 8.62 -5.13
CA PHE A 109 -2.83 8.27 -6.25
C PHE A 109 -1.89 7.14 -5.83
N ILE A 110 -1.76 6.11 -6.66
CA ILE A 110 -0.99 4.91 -6.35
C ILE A 110 0.23 4.77 -7.26
N ILE A 111 1.40 4.56 -6.64
CA ILE A 111 2.60 4.06 -7.31
C ILE A 111 2.83 2.62 -6.84
N THR A 112 2.99 1.70 -7.79
CA THR A 112 3.31 0.29 -7.49
C THR A 112 4.80 0.05 -7.73
N VAL A 113 5.47 -0.57 -6.77
CA VAL A 113 6.86 -1.04 -6.90
C VAL A 113 6.88 -2.56 -6.93
N LEU A 114 7.51 -3.12 -7.94
CA LEU A 114 7.70 -4.55 -8.11
C LEU A 114 9.18 -4.91 -7.94
N ASP A 115 9.45 -6.05 -7.32
CA ASP A 115 10.79 -6.65 -7.31
C ASP A 115 10.99 -7.64 -8.46
N TYR A 116 12.17 -8.24 -8.55
CA TYR A 116 12.52 -9.24 -9.58
C TYR A 116 11.56 -10.44 -9.62
N HIS A 117 11.00 -10.83 -8.47
CA HIS A 117 10.05 -11.93 -8.35
C HIS A 117 8.59 -11.49 -8.48
N SER A 118 8.34 -10.26 -8.93
CA SER A 118 7.00 -9.67 -9.07
C SER A 118 6.22 -9.60 -7.75
N ARG A 119 6.91 -9.59 -6.60
CA ARG A 119 6.30 -9.15 -5.35
C ARG A 119 6.03 -7.67 -5.45
N THR A 120 4.97 -7.20 -4.81
CA THR A 120 4.49 -5.82 -4.94
C THR A 120 4.45 -5.12 -3.59
N THR A 121 4.83 -3.85 -3.58
CA THR A 121 4.52 -2.90 -2.51
C THR A 121 3.96 -1.63 -3.16
N VAL A 122 3.20 -0.85 -2.40
CA VAL A 122 2.53 0.35 -2.90
C VAL A 122 2.95 1.58 -2.11
N VAL A 123 2.86 2.72 -2.78
CA VAL A 123 2.94 4.04 -2.18
C VAL A 123 1.62 4.73 -2.45
N GLU A 124 1.01 5.25 -1.39
CA GLU A 124 -0.24 6.00 -1.45
C GLU A 124 0.05 7.50 -1.33
N ILE A 125 -0.46 8.29 -2.28
CA ILE A 125 -0.30 9.74 -2.27
C ILE A 125 -1.70 10.34 -2.24
N THR A 126 -2.03 10.97 -1.12
CA THR A 126 -3.34 11.53 -0.85
C THR A 126 -3.25 13.05 -0.95
N VAL A 127 -4.05 13.62 -1.85
CA VAL A 127 -4.22 15.07 -1.98
C VAL A 127 -5.56 15.45 -1.39
N GLU A 128 -5.53 15.99 -0.17
CA GLU A 128 -6.70 16.52 0.49
C GLU A 128 -6.94 17.95 -0.01
N SER A 129 -8.12 18.20 -0.57
CA SER A 129 -8.51 19.54 -1.00
C SER A 129 -9.55 20.14 -0.07
N GLU A 130 -9.26 21.34 0.43
CA GLU A 130 -10.29 22.20 1.02
C GLU A 130 -11.03 22.91 -0.12
N GLU A 131 -12.37 22.89 -0.09
CA GLU A 131 -13.19 23.70 -0.99
C GLU A 131 -13.07 25.17 -0.55
N PRO A 132 -12.89 26.12 -1.49
CA PRO A 132 -12.86 27.53 -1.13
C PRO A 132 -14.20 27.91 -0.51
N GLU A 133 -14.19 28.54 0.66
CA GLU A 133 -15.41 29.11 1.25
C GLU A 133 -15.99 30.13 0.25
N ASP A 134 -17.18 29.82 -0.27
CA ASP A 134 -17.95 30.73 -1.12
C ASP A 134 -18.17 32.02 -0.32
N THR A 135 -17.45 33.07 -0.70
CA THR A 135 -17.68 34.40 -0.14
C THR A 135 -19.05 34.84 -0.65
N GLU A 136 -20.08 34.68 0.18
CA GLU A 136 -21.42 35.13 -0.10
C GLU A 136 -21.37 36.57 -0.64
N THR A 137 -21.75 36.73 -1.90
CA THR A 137 -21.80 38.05 -2.52
C THR A 137 -22.91 38.82 -1.79
N PRO A 138 -22.67 40.01 -1.23
CA PRO A 138 -23.73 40.74 -0.56
C PRO A 138 -24.76 41.15 -1.61
N THR A 139 -25.93 40.52 -1.55
CA THR A 139 -27.10 40.89 -2.35
C THR A 139 -27.44 42.34 -2.00
N THR A 140 -27.15 43.26 -2.91
CA THR A 140 -27.59 44.66 -2.77
C THR A 140 -29.05 44.70 -3.22
N GLU A 141 -29.96 44.89 -2.26
CA GLU A 141 -31.38 45.22 -2.51
C GLU A 141 -31.54 46.58 -3.18
#